data_AF-A0A929K5Y6-F1
#
_entry.id   AF-A0A929K5Y6-F1
#
_cell.length_a   1.000
_cell.length_b   1.000
_cell.length_c   1.000
_cell.angle_alpha   90.00
_cell.angle_beta   90.00
_cell.angle_gamma   90.00
#
_symmetry.space_group_name_H-M   'P 1'
#
loop_
_entity.id
_entity.type
_entity.pdbx_description
1 polymer ?
#
loop_
_entity_poly.entity_id
_entity_poly.type
_entity_poly.pdbx_seq_one_letter_code
_entity_poly.pdbx_strand_id
1 'polypeptide(L)' 'LINALTTDNESEVRGKAASALGGIGSEKAVEPLKSALKDEGTFIGEKVKDRAFTALEQISRRIHKRIPLEPQ' A
#
# COMPACT_ATOMS: atom_id res chain seq x y z
N LEU A 1 4.34 -7.75 -7.38
CA LEU A 1 4.23 -6.39 -6.81
C LEU A 1 4.77 -6.29 -5.39
N ILE A 2 4.47 -7.23 -4.48
CA ILE A 2 5.00 -7.21 -3.10
C ILE A 2 6.54 -7.17 -3.06
N ASN A 3 7.23 -8.01 -3.84
CA ASN A 3 8.70 -7.97 -3.89
C ASN A 3 9.23 -6.62 -4.38
N ALA A 4 8.63 -6.05 -5.43
CA ALA A 4 9.02 -4.73 -5.94
C ALA A 4 8.81 -3.58 -4.94
N LEU A 5 7.90 -3.75 -3.96
CA LEU A 5 7.71 -2.79 -2.88
C LEU A 5 8.85 -2.85 -1.84
N THR A 6 9.46 -4.02 -1.63
CA THR A 6 10.40 -4.25 -0.53
C THR A 6 11.86 -4.41 -0.95
N THR A 7 12.12 -4.79 -2.20
CA THR A 7 13.48 -5.12 -2.67
C THR A 7 14.00 -4.16 -3.73
N ASP A 8 13.17 -3.27 -4.25
CA ASP A 8 13.59 -2.35 -5.31
C ASP A 8 14.30 -1.13 -4.72
N ASN A 9 15.46 -0.79 -5.26
CA ASN A 9 16.25 0.35 -4.80
C ASN A 9 15.62 1.68 -5.25
N GLU A 10 14.84 1.68 -6.34
CA GLU A 10 14.24 2.89 -6.88
C GLU A 10 12.93 3.24 -6.17
N SER A 11 12.92 4.43 -5.56
CA SER A 11 11.78 4.98 -4.83
C SER A 11 10.51 5.07 -5.68
N GLU A 12 10.66 5.41 -6.97
CA GLU A 12 9.52 5.47 -7.89
C GLU A 12 8.91 4.10 -8.16
N VAL A 13 9.75 3.06 -8.25
CA VAL A 13 9.30 1.69 -8.49
C VAL A 13 8.56 1.17 -7.26
N ARG A 14 9.12 1.39 -6.05
CA ARG A 14 8.43 1.06 -4.78
C ARG A 14 7.09 1.78 -4.67
N GLY A 15 7.04 3.07 -5.02
CA GLY A 15 5.81 3.85 -5.04
C GLY A 15 4.76 3.29 -6.01
N LYS A 16 5.14 2.99 -7.25
CA LYS A 16 4.24 2.38 -8.24
C LYS A 16 3.74 1.02 -7.77
N ALA A 17 4.60 0.21 -7.14
CA ALA A 17 4.20 -1.06 -6.56
C ALA A 17 3.17 -0.88 -5.43
N ALA A 18 3.38 0.08 -4.52
CA ALA A 18 2.42 0.40 -3.46
C ALA A 18 1.05 0.79 -4.03
N SER A 19 1.04 1.69 -5.03
CA SER A 19 -0.20 2.17 -5.66
C SER A 19 -0.95 1.04 -6.37
N ALA A 20 -0.24 0.19 -7.11
CA ALA A 20 -0.84 -0.96 -7.78
C ALA A 20 -1.41 -1.98 -6.77
N LEU A 21 -0.73 -2.22 -5.65
CA LEU A 21 -1.22 -3.10 -4.58
C LEU A 21 -2.50 -2.55 -3.93
N GLY A 22 -2.56 -1.25 -3.68
CA GLY A 22 -3.78 -0.56 -3.21
C GLY A 22 -4.93 -0.70 -4.21
N GLY A 23 -4.63 -0.46 -5.49
CA GLY A 23 -5.59 -0.57 -6.59
C GLY A 23 -6.06 -2.00 -6.87
N ILE A 24 -5.31 -3.03 -6.45
CA ILE A 24 -5.77 -4.43 -6.46
C ILE A 24 -6.70 -4.69 -5.27
N GLY A 25 -6.41 -4.10 -4.10
CA GLY A 25 -7.21 -4.33 -2.89
C GLY A 25 -6.89 -5.66 -2.22
N SER A 26 -5.67 -6.16 -2.34
CA SER A 26 -5.27 -7.45 -1.76
C SER A 26 -4.91 -7.30 -0.28
N GLU A 27 -5.55 -8.07 0.59
CA GLU A 27 -5.20 -8.15 2.03
C GLU A 27 -3.74 -8.58 2.25
N LYS A 28 -3.17 -9.41 1.38
CA LYS A 28 -1.77 -9.84 1.45
C LYS A 28 -0.78 -8.68 1.28
N ALA A 29 -1.23 -7.54 0.75
CA ALA A 29 -0.41 -6.35 0.60
C ALA A 29 -0.37 -5.47 1.86
N VAL A 30 -1.25 -5.70 2.85
CA VAL A 30 -1.38 -4.84 4.04
C VAL A 30 -0.09 -4.79 4.84
N GLU A 31 0.50 -5.95 5.15
CA GLU A 31 1.74 -6.01 5.95
C GLU A 31 2.95 -5.38 5.22
N PRO A 32 3.20 -5.68 3.92
CA PRO A 32 4.21 -4.97 3.14
C PRO A 32 4.01 -3.44 3.09
N LEU A 33 2.77 -2.97 2.92
CA LEU A 33 2.46 -1.53 2.88
C LEU A 33 2.67 -0.86 4.24
N LYS A 34 2.34 -1.52 5.35
CA LYS A 34 2.66 -1.03 6.70
C LYS A 34 4.17 -0.93 6.92
N SER A 35 4.95 -1.88 6.41
CA SER A 35 6.41 -1.82 6.46
C SER A 35 6.93 -0.61 5.68
N ALA A 36 6.37 -0.35 4.50
CA ALA A 36 6.75 0.80 3.67
C ALA A 36 6.43 2.16 4.32
N LEU A 37 5.43 2.24 5.21
CA LEU A 37 5.16 3.46 5.99
C LEU A 37 6.24 3.76 7.03
N LYS A 38 6.85 2.71 7.58
CA LYS A 38 7.93 2.80 8.58
C LYS A 38 9.30 3.01 7.95
N ASP A 39 9.41 2.96 6.63
CA ASP A 39 10.65 3.21 5.92
C ASP A 39 11.02 4.70 6.03
N GLU A 40 11.83 5.06 7.02
CA GLU A 40 12.36 6.42 7.22
C GLU A 40 13.41 6.83 6.19
N GLY A 41 13.66 6.01 5.16
CA GLY A 41 14.64 6.26 4.12
C GLY A 41 14.49 7.62 3.44
N THR A 42 15.44 8.52 3.75
CA THR A 42 15.97 9.64 2.96
C THR A 42 14.98 10.39 2.08
N PHE A 43 14.71 11.68 2.34
CA PHE A 43 14.10 12.78 1.54
C PHE A 43 13.19 12.46 0.31
N ILE A 44 13.52 11.46 -0.50
CA ILE A 44 12.77 10.85 -1.60
C ILE A 44 11.75 9.78 -1.13
N GLY A 45 11.87 9.21 0.07
CA GLY A 45 10.95 8.21 0.64
C GLY A 45 9.53 8.70 0.91
N GLU A 46 9.31 10.02 0.94
CA GLU A 46 8.00 10.66 1.15
C GLU A 46 6.95 10.16 0.14
N LYS A 47 7.34 10.03 -1.14
CA LYS A 47 6.49 9.53 -2.22
C LYS A 47 6.01 8.08 -2.01
N VAL A 48 6.79 7.24 -1.33
CA VAL A 48 6.45 5.83 -1.07
C VAL A 48 5.49 5.74 0.11
N LYS A 49 5.72 6.51 1.17
CA LYS A 49 4.84 6.57 2.35
C LYS A 49 3.44 7.03 1.98
N ASP A 50 3.31 8.12 1.22
CA ASP A 50 2.00 8.65 0.81
C ASP A 50 1.22 7.64 -0.03
N ARG A 51 1.93 6.94 -0.93
CA ARG A 51 1.35 5.89 -1.76
C ARG A 51 0.97 4.66 -0.95
N ALA A 52 1.78 4.29 0.05
CA ALA A 52 1.48 3.18 0.94
C ALA A 52 0.27 3.48 1.83
N PHE A 53 0.16 4.70 2.36
CA PHE A 53 -0.99 5.16 3.13
C PHE A 53 -2.26 5.12 2.28
N THR A 54 -2.21 5.72 1.10
CA THR A 54 -3.34 5.73 0.16
C THR A 54 -3.73 4.31 -0.27
N ALA A 55 -2.75 3.43 -0.46
CA ALA A 55 -3.01 2.03 -0.83
C ALA A 55 -3.72 1.27 0.29
N LEU A 56 -3.34 1.49 1.56
CA LEU A 56 -4.02 0.90 2.72
C LEU A 56 -5.46 1.41 2.84
N GLU A 57 -5.70 2.70 2.63
CA GLU A 57 -7.04 3.29 2.57
C GLU A 57 -7.90 2.63 1.48
N GLN A 58 -7.34 2.42 0.28
CA GLN A 58 -8.04 1.76 -0.83
C GLN A 58 -8.38 0.30 -0.50
N ILE A 59 -7.44 -0.42 0.11
CA ILE A 59 -7.66 -1.81 0.56
C ILE A 59 -8.78 -1.85 1.60
N SER A 60 -8.72 -1.01 2.63
CA SER A 60 -9.73 -0.92 3.68
C SER A 60 -11.13 -0.65 3.11
N ARG A 61 -11.25 0.35 2.22
CA ARG A 61 -12.51 0.68 1.53
C ARG A 61 -13.04 -0.47 0.68
N ARG A 62 -12.17 -1.26 0.05
CA ARG A 62 -12.60 -2.40 -0.78
C ARG A 62 -13.01 -3.61 0.04
N ILE A 63 -12.34 -3.88 1.16
CA ILE A 63 -12.74 -4.91 2.10
C ILE A 63 -14.10 -4.54 2.70
N HIS A 64 -14.28 -3.30 3.16
CA HIS A 64 -15.56 -2.79 3.65
C HIS A 64 -16.66 -2.72 2.58
N LYS A 65 -16.34 -2.55 1.30
CA LYS A 65 -17.34 -2.66 0.22
C LYS A 65 -17.71 -4.11 -0.12
N ARG A 66 -16.87 -5.08 0.23
CA ARG A 66 -17.13 -6.51 0.01
C ARG A 66 -17.92 -7.14 1.16
N ILE A 67 -17.84 -6.57 2.36
CA ILE A 67 -18.71 -6.90 3.48
C ILE A 67 -19.81 -5.84 3.50
N PRO A 68 -21.02 -6.09 2.97
CA PRO A 68 -22.10 -5.16 3.21
C PRO A 68 -22.25 -5.04 4.72
N LEU A 69 -22.12 -3.82 5.25
CA LEU A 69 -22.59 -3.52 6.59
C LEU A 69 -24.12 -3.69 6.52
N GLU A 70 -24.60 -4.92 6.69
CA GLU A 70 -26.03 -5.15 6.86
C GLU A 70 -26.46 -4.44 8.15
N PRO A 71 -27.40 -3.48 8.06
CA PRO A 71 -28.17 -3.10 9.22
C PRO A 71 -29.06 -4.31 9.55
N GLN A 72 -28.82 -4.94 10.71
CA GLN A 72 -29.76 -5.90 11.31
C GLN A 72 -31.09 -5.21 11.66
#